data_AF-A0A7W9AZY7-F1
#
_entry.id   AF-A0A7W9AZY7-F1
#
_cell.length_a   1.000
_cell.length_b   1.000
_cell.length_c   1.000
_cell.angle_alpha   90.00
_cell.angle_beta   90.00
_cell.angle_gamma   90.00
#
_symmetry.space_group_name_H-M   'P 1'
#
loop_
_entity.id
_entity.type
_entity.pdbx_description
1 polymer ?
#
loop_
_entity_poly.entity_id
_entity_poly.type
_entity_poly.pdbx_seq_one_letter_code
_entity_poly.pdbx_strand_id
1 'polypeptide(L)' 'MGFGLLRLSPQVFWSMTPRELSAALGPVVPVFNAPSRQSLEALMRAFPDR' A
#
# COMPACT_ATOMS: atom_id res chain seq x y z
N MET A 1 0.71 3.38 -13.42
CA MET A 1 1.66 3.06 -12.33
C MET A 1 1.20 1.76 -11.70
N GLY A 2 1.77 0.63 -12.12
CA GLY A 2 1.33 -0.71 -11.70
C GLY A 2 1.98 -1.16 -10.39
N PHE A 3 1.38 -2.15 -9.72
CA PHE A 3 1.84 -2.73 -8.45
C PHE A 3 3.24 -3.39 -8.60
N GLY A 4 4.26 -2.53 -8.61
CA GLY A 4 5.64 -2.76 -9.05
C GLY A 4 6.51 -3.69 -8.21
N LEU A 5 5.96 -4.75 -7.64
CA LEU A 5 6.73 -5.83 -7.02
C LEU A 5 6.17 -7.22 -7.37
N LEU A 6 4.84 -7.34 -7.52
CA LEU A 6 4.18 -8.63 -7.77
C LEU A 6 3.98 -8.95 -9.26
N ARG A 7 4.24 -7.99 -10.16
CA ARG A 7 3.97 -8.07 -11.62
C ARG A 7 2.52 -8.47 -11.97
N LEU A 8 1.58 -8.19 -11.06
CA LEU A 8 0.15 -8.47 -11.25
C LEU A 8 -0.53 -7.32 -11.99
N SER A 9 -1.54 -7.66 -12.79
CA SER A 9 -2.48 -6.65 -13.26
C SER A 9 -3.29 -6.09 -12.08
N PRO A 10 -3.75 -4.83 -12.15
CA PRO A 10 -4.55 -4.24 -11.08
C PRO A 10 -5.81 -5.04 -10.75
N GLN A 11 -6.46 -5.62 -11.76
CA GLN A 11 -7.67 -6.41 -11.58
C GLN A 11 -7.40 -7.68 -10.78
N VAL A 12 -6.30 -8.40 -11.10
CA VAL A 12 -5.92 -9.62 -10.38
C VAL A 12 -5.60 -9.28 -8.93
N PHE A 13 -4.80 -8.23 -8.70
CA PHE A 13 -4.45 -7.78 -7.36
C PHE A 13 -5.68 -7.50 -6.48
N TRP A 14 -6.68 -6.77 -7.02
CA TRP A 14 -7.90 -6.43 -6.26
C TRP A 14 -8.88 -7.59 -6.08
N SER A 15 -8.76 -8.66 -6.88
CA SER A 15 -9.58 -9.87 -6.72
C SER A 15 -9.03 -10.88 -5.73
N MET A 16 -7.78 -10.71 -5.26
CA MET A 16 -7.12 -11.67 -4.37
C MET A 16 -7.75 -11.68 -2.97
N THR A 17 -7.85 -12.88 -2.41
CA THR A 17 -8.19 -13.04 -1.00
C THR A 17 -7.03 -12.59 -0.11
N PRO A 18 -7.29 -12.21 1.17
CA PRO A 18 -6.23 -11.85 2.11
C PRO A 18 -5.14 -12.92 2.28
N ARG A 19 -5.51 -14.21 2.15
CA ARG A 19 -4.59 -15.34 2.23
C ARG A 19 -3.66 -15.41 1.01
N GLU A 20 -4.20 -15.23 -0.19
CA GLU A 20 -3.42 -15.20 -1.43
C GLU A 20 -2.51 -13.97 -1.46
N LEU A 21 -3.01 -12.82 -1.01
CA LEU A 21 -2.22 -11.60 -0.90
C LEU A 21 -1.03 -11.79 0.06
N SER A 22 -1.27 -12.40 1.23
CA SER A 22 -0.20 -12.70 2.20
C SER A 22 0.86 -13.64 1.61
N ALA A 23 0.43 -14.65 0.85
CA ALA A 23 1.35 -15.57 0.17
C ALA A 23 2.18 -14.88 -0.92
N ALA A 24 1.57 -13.96 -1.67
CA ALA A 24 2.24 -13.20 -2.73
C ALA A 24 3.25 -12.17 -2.18
N LEU A 25 2.94 -11.54 -1.04
CA LEU A 25 3.81 -10.56 -0.38
C LEU A 25 5.00 -11.19 0.35
N GLY A 26 4.91 -12.48 0.72
CA GLY A 26 5.93 -13.16 1.50
C GLY A 26 5.97 -12.70 2.96
N PRO A 27 7.06 -12.97 3.70
CA PRO A 27 7.21 -12.56 5.09
C PRO A 27 7.12 -11.04 5.23
N VAL A 28 6.04 -10.55 5.86
CA VAL A 28 5.88 -9.12 6.14
C VAL A 28 6.63 -8.79 7.42
N VAL A 29 7.79 -8.14 7.28
CA VAL A 29 8.45 -7.52 8.43
C VAL A 29 7.62 -6.28 8.82
N PRO A 30 7.21 -6.13 10.09
CA PRO A 30 6.54 -4.90 10.52
C PRO A 30 7.47 -3.72 10.28
N VAL A 31 7.11 -2.86 9.32
CA VAL A 31 7.83 -1.62 9.07
C VAL A 31 7.13 -0.51 9.83
N PHE A 32 7.74 -0.05 10.92
CA PHE A 32 7.16 0.98 11.80
C PHE A 32 7.40 2.41 11.32
N ASN A 33 7.89 2.59 10.09
CA ASN A 33 8.18 3.90 9.50
C ASN A 33 6.97 4.52 8.77
N ALA A 34 5.77 3.98 8.96
CA ALA A 34 4.55 4.59 8.45
C ALA A 34 4.28 5.94 9.16
N PRO A 35 3.88 6.99 8.44
CA PRO A 35 3.54 8.26 9.06
C PRO A 35 2.33 8.11 10.00
N SER A 36 2.36 8.85 11.12
CA SER A 36 1.21 8.94 12.00
C SER A 36 0.02 9.61 11.27
N ARG A 37 -1.20 9.40 11.79
CA ARG A 37 -2.39 10.08 11.27
C ARG A 37 -2.23 11.61 11.26
N GLN A 38 -1.67 12.18 12.33
CA GLN A 38 -1.40 13.62 12.41
C GLN A 38 -0.37 14.08 11.37
N SER A 39 0.67 13.28 11.13
CA SER A 39 1.67 13.58 10.09
C SER A 39 1.05 13.59 8.70
N LEU A 40 0.13 12.66 8.43
CA LEU A 40 -0.61 12.62 7.16
C LEU A 40 -1.52 13.84 6.99
N GLU A 41 -2.28 14.22 8.03
CA GLU A 41 -3.15 15.40 8.00
C GLU A 41 -2.37 16.71 7.80
N ALA A 42 -1.15 16.80 8.36
CA ALA A 42 -0.26 17.93 8.10
C ALA A 42 0.19 17.97 6.63
N LEU A 43 0.51 16.82 6.02
CA LEU A 43 0.88 16.73 4.61
C LEU A 43 -0.27 17.12 3.68
N MET A 44 -1.49 16.64 3.93
CA MET A 44 -2.67 16.97 3.11
C MET A 44 -2.97 18.48 3.11
N ARG A 45 -2.77 19.15 4.25
CA ARG A 45 -2.91 20.61 4.33
C ARG A 45 -1.80 21.35 3.60
N ALA A 46 -0.58 20.82 3.62
CA ALA A 46 0.57 21.42 2.94
C ALA A 46 0.53 21.25 1.41
N PHE A 47 -0.04 20.14 0.94
CA PHE A 47 -0.11 19.78 -0.48
C PHE A 47 -1.56 19.45 -0.88
N PRO A 48 -2.43 20.46 -1.06
CA PRO A 48 -3.81 20.23 -1.47
C PRO A 48 -3.89 19.77 -2.93
N ASP A 49 -4.68 18.73 -3.18
CA ASP A 49 -4.96 18.22 -4.52
C ASP A 49 -5.77 19.26 -5.31
N ARG A 50 -5.11 19.97 -6.24
CA ARG A 50 -5.75 20.87 -7.21
C ARG A 50 -6.07 20.14 -8.51
#